data_AF-A0A7Y5VTM7-F1
#
_entry.id   AF-A0A7Y5VTM7-F1
#
_cell.length_a   1.000
_cell.length_b   1.000
_cell.length_c   1.000
_cell.angle_alpha   90.00
_cell.angle_beta   90.00
_cell.angle_gamma   90.00
#
_symmetry.space_group_name_H-M   'P 1'
#
loop_
_entity.id
_entity.type
_entity.pdbx_description
1 polymer ?
#
loop_
_entity_poly.entity_id
_entity_poly.type
_entity_poly.pdbx_seq_one_letter_code
_entity_poly.pdbx_strand_id
1 'polypeptide(L)'
;MAKSLIFLFVIVAVQYPSPQRLVRHLRHISDLNAMIDPHVPQLAAWEDEFRATRLAPLEQAAASRPASAPAAAPLFTAAASRPVHPQAVLREVEQFVYDKVRYDWDWNTWNVADYLPGVAELFDAAPSDPDGRLREDCDGRALLAASLLARMGYDARLVTDFRHMWVRVEHVAPGPDGRPTALELMGPGRAKSVVSTAAGNRFDWRTLSNLPVAWSFGVAVFPWGREAIVFATLMILLMHRRMSRRAAVVGVLLAFAGWHFLRMGVVSVGQVGMAGYAWQERPDMAWLGLAYVLLGCGVLWRASRRARRGNLPAPDSSSVTQSREG
;
A
#
# COMPACT_ATOMS: atom_id res chain seq x y z
N MET A 1 -11.91 16.33 -23.25
CA MET A 1 -10.61 16.63 -22.62
C MET A 1 -10.77 17.47 -21.35
N ALA A 2 -11.36 18.68 -21.40
CA ALA A 2 -11.50 19.55 -20.21
C ALA A 2 -12.05 18.86 -18.93
N LYS A 3 -13.15 18.09 -19.03
CA LYS A 3 -13.73 17.37 -17.88
C LYS A 3 -12.76 16.38 -17.23
N SER A 4 -12.01 15.62 -18.03
CA SER A 4 -11.03 14.66 -17.52
C SER A 4 -9.86 15.35 -16.81
N LEU A 5 -9.41 16.51 -17.31
CA LEU A 5 -8.38 17.31 -16.66
C LEU A 5 -8.87 17.89 -15.32
N ILE A 6 -10.10 18.38 -15.26
CA ILE A 6 -10.71 18.85 -14.00
C ILE A 6 -10.79 17.71 -12.99
N PHE A 7 -11.24 16.52 -13.43
CA PHE A 7 -11.34 15.37 -12.54
C PHE A 7 -9.97 14.94 -12.01
N LEU A 8 -8.97 14.84 -12.89
CA LEU A 8 -7.60 14.51 -12.50
C LEU A 8 -7.02 15.54 -11.52
N PHE A 9 -7.25 16.84 -11.77
CA PHE A 9 -6.84 17.90 -10.86
C PHE A 9 -7.47 17.73 -9.47
N VAL A 10 -8.77 17.44 -9.40
CA VAL A 10 -9.45 17.21 -8.11
C VAL A 10 -8.90 15.98 -7.40
N ILE A 11 -8.66 14.87 -8.12
CA ILE A 11 -8.01 13.69 -7.53
C ILE A 11 -6.66 14.08 -6.92
N VAL A 12 -5.79 14.75 -7.67
CA VAL A 12 -4.47 15.13 -7.19
C VAL A 12 -4.58 16.11 -6.01
N ALA A 13 -5.44 17.12 -6.09
CA ALA A 13 -5.58 18.12 -5.02
C ALA A 13 -6.13 17.52 -3.70
N VAL A 14 -7.01 16.52 -3.79
CA VAL A 14 -7.61 15.87 -2.62
C VAL A 14 -6.69 14.79 -2.05
N GLN A 15 -6.11 13.95 -2.90
CA GLN A 15 -5.23 12.85 -2.48
C GLN A 15 -3.82 13.33 -2.13
N TYR A 16 -3.32 14.35 -2.82
CA TYR A 16 -1.96 14.86 -2.70
C TYR A 16 -1.96 16.41 -2.70
N PRO A 17 -2.48 17.05 -1.64
CA PRO A 17 -2.46 18.51 -1.52
C PRO A 17 -1.05 19.11 -1.61
N SER A 18 0.00 18.31 -1.37
CA SER A 18 1.39 18.66 -1.69
C SER A 18 1.88 17.91 -2.94
N PRO A 19 1.98 18.58 -4.10
CA PRO A 19 2.50 17.96 -5.33
C PRO A 19 3.94 17.46 -5.20
N GLN A 20 4.74 18.09 -4.32
CA GLN A 20 6.11 17.67 -4.07
C GLN A 20 6.17 16.26 -3.45
N ARG A 21 5.25 15.94 -2.53
CA ARG A 21 5.13 14.60 -1.95
C ARG A 21 4.74 13.56 -2.99
N LEU A 22 3.79 13.90 -3.88
CA LEU A 22 3.43 13.00 -4.99
C LEU A 22 4.64 12.68 -5.88
N VAL A 23 5.43 13.68 -6.25
CA VAL A 23 6.63 13.47 -7.10
C VAL A 23 7.66 12.60 -6.38
N ARG A 24 7.89 12.80 -5.08
CA ARG A 24 8.81 11.96 -4.30
C ARG A 24 8.30 10.52 -4.17
N HIS A 25 7.04 10.35 -3.80
CA HIS A 25 6.41 9.03 -3.69
C HIS A 25 6.49 8.27 -5.02
N LEU A 26 6.22 8.92 -6.17
CA LEU A 26 6.37 8.27 -7.48
C LEU A 26 7.82 7.87 -7.79
N ARG A 27 8.82 8.66 -7.36
CA ARG A 27 10.23 8.28 -7.50
C ARG A 27 10.57 7.09 -6.62
N HIS A 28 10.07 7.06 -5.39
CA HIS A 28 10.29 5.97 -4.44
C HIS A 28 9.63 4.67 -4.91
N ILE A 29 8.40 4.72 -5.42
CA ILE A 29 7.74 3.56 -6.03
C ILE A 29 8.51 3.01 -7.23
N SER A 30 9.28 3.83 -7.95
CA SER A 30 10.04 3.33 -9.09
C SER A 30 11.20 2.41 -8.69
N ASP A 31 11.74 2.57 -7.48
CA ASP A 31 12.78 1.72 -6.90
C ASP A 31 12.68 1.71 -5.37
N LEU A 32 11.96 0.72 -4.83
CA LEU A 32 11.72 0.62 -3.39
C LEU A 32 13.01 0.28 -2.63
N ASN A 33 13.91 -0.52 -3.22
CA ASN A 33 15.16 -0.89 -2.55
C ASN A 33 16.11 0.29 -2.42
N ALA A 34 16.07 1.27 -3.33
CA ALA A 34 16.85 2.49 -3.21
C ALA A 34 16.46 3.33 -1.98
N MET A 35 15.30 3.07 -1.37
CA MET A 35 14.90 3.73 -0.14
C MET A 35 15.56 3.14 1.11
N ILE A 36 15.99 1.88 1.06
CA ILE A 36 16.63 1.20 2.20
C ILE A 36 17.98 1.89 2.44
N ASP A 37 18.09 2.57 3.58
CA ASP A 37 19.30 3.33 3.94
C ASP A 37 19.83 2.88 5.31
N PRO A 38 20.77 1.93 5.35
CA PRO A 38 21.36 1.44 6.59
C PRO A 38 22.35 2.43 7.24
N HIS A 39 22.67 3.54 6.58
CA HIS A 39 23.72 4.47 6.98
C HIS A 39 23.20 5.70 7.72
N VAL A 40 21.88 5.85 7.86
CA VAL A 40 21.27 6.92 8.66
C VAL A 40 21.77 6.83 10.12
N PRO A 41 22.35 7.90 10.69
CA PRO A 41 22.95 7.86 12.03
C PRO A 41 22.00 7.40 13.15
N GLN A 42 20.72 7.76 13.05
CA GLN A 42 19.68 7.38 14.01
C GLN A 42 19.47 5.86 14.05
N LEU A 43 19.69 5.15 12.94
CA LEU A 43 19.64 3.68 12.92
C LEU A 43 20.81 3.04 13.67
N ALA A 44 21.96 3.71 13.80
CA ALA A 44 23.06 3.22 14.63
C ALA A 44 22.63 3.12 16.09
N ALA A 45 21.97 4.18 16.61
CA ALA A 45 21.43 4.18 17.96
C ALA A 45 20.36 3.09 18.15
N TRP A 46 19.52 2.86 17.14
CA TRP A 46 18.54 1.76 17.15
C TRP A 46 19.19 0.38 17.14
N GLU A 47 20.24 0.18 16.36
CA GLU A 47 20.99 -1.07 16.33
C GLU A 47 21.64 -1.34 17.70
N ASP A 48 22.31 -0.35 18.29
CA ASP A 48 22.94 -0.47 19.60
C ASP A 48 21.90 -0.84 20.68
N GLU A 49 20.76 -0.14 20.68
CA GLU A 49 19.66 -0.43 21.59
C GLU A 49 19.07 -1.83 21.35
N PHE A 50 18.83 -2.20 20.10
CA PHE A 50 18.31 -3.52 19.73
C PHE A 50 19.27 -4.63 20.19
N ARG A 51 20.58 -4.46 19.96
CA ARG A 51 21.60 -5.41 20.38
C ARG A 51 21.61 -5.58 21.90
N ALA A 52 21.55 -4.47 22.64
CA ALA A 52 21.55 -4.49 24.09
C ALA A 52 20.28 -5.11 24.69
N THR A 53 19.11 -4.76 24.15
CA THR A 53 17.81 -5.06 24.78
C THR A 53 17.14 -6.33 24.25
N ARG A 54 17.43 -6.75 23.01
CA ARG A 54 16.79 -7.89 22.35
C ARG A 54 17.77 -8.99 21.98
N LEU A 55 18.90 -8.65 21.35
CA LEU A 55 19.83 -9.67 20.85
C LEU A 55 20.67 -10.30 21.97
N ALA A 56 21.26 -9.51 22.87
CA ALA A 56 22.11 -10.04 23.95
C ALA A 56 21.36 -11.04 24.85
N PRO A 57 20.09 -10.82 25.24
CA PRO A 57 19.30 -11.84 25.93
C PRO A 57 19.12 -13.14 25.14
N LEU A 58 18.89 -13.06 23.82
CA LEU A 58 18.79 -14.25 22.97
C LEU A 58 20.11 -15.02 22.90
N GLU A 59 21.23 -14.32 22.79
CA GLU A 59 22.58 -14.90 22.78
C GLU A 59 22.90 -15.59 24.11
N GLN A 60 22.61 -14.94 25.23
CA GLN A 60 22.78 -15.51 26.57
C GLN A 60 21.91 -16.75 26.78
N ALA A 61 20.65 -16.72 26.33
CA ALA A 61 19.75 -17.86 26.40
C ALA A 61 20.22 -19.04 25.52
N ALA A 62 20.76 -18.75 24.33
CA ALA A 62 21.33 -19.75 23.45
C ALA A 62 22.61 -20.39 24.05
N ALA A 63 23.46 -19.59 24.69
CA ALA A 63 24.67 -20.05 25.37
C ALA A 63 24.38 -20.88 26.63
N SER A 64 23.31 -20.56 27.36
CA SER A 64 22.94 -21.23 28.61
C SER A 64 22.19 -22.56 28.41
N ARG A 65 21.84 -22.91 27.17
CA ARG A 65 21.06 -24.12 26.88
C ARG A 65 21.92 -25.37 27.14
N PRO A 66 21.58 -26.23 28.11
CA PRO A 66 22.41 -27.37 28.47
C PRO A 66 22.60 -28.28 27.27
N ALA A 67 23.82 -28.80 27.09
CA ALA A 67 24.22 -29.66 25.97
C ALA A 67 23.48 -31.02 25.94
N SER A 68 22.53 -31.25 26.84
CA SER A 68 21.93 -32.56 27.16
C SER A 68 20.67 -32.92 26.37
N ALA A 69 20.30 -32.19 25.32
CA ALA A 69 19.42 -32.77 24.30
C ALA A 69 20.24 -33.84 23.55
N PRO A 70 19.78 -35.10 23.43
CA PRO A 70 20.56 -36.19 22.86
C PRO A 70 20.90 -35.87 21.39
N ALA A 71 22.09 -35.32 21.19
CA ALA A 71 22.73 -35.25 19.89
C ALA A 71 23.18 -36.67 19.56
N ALA A 72 22.62 -37.25 18.51
CA ALA A 72 23.25 -38.38 17.86
C ALA A 72 24.70 -37.98 17.50
N ALA A 73 25.65 -38.60 18.22
CA ALA A 73 27.12 -38.65 18.10
C ALA A 73 27.89 -37.49 17.39
N PRO A 74 28.87 -36.86 18.07
CA PRO A 74 29.74 -35.84 17.47
C PRO A 74 31.06 -36.44 16.95
N LEU A 75 31.50 -36.00 15.77
CA LEU A 75 32.89 -35.98 15.36
C LEU A 75 33.15 -34.57 14.82
N PHE A 76 33.59 -33.68 15.72
CA PHE A 76 34.43 -32.49 15.53
C PHE A 76 34.10 -31.41 16.58
N THR A 77 35.06 -31.26 17.50
CA THR A 77 35.15 -30.28 18.57
C THR A 77 35.64 -28.95 18.04
N ALA A 78 34.75 -27.95 18.05
CA ALA A 78 35.10 -26.56 18.31
C ALA A 78 33.89 -25.92 18.98
N ALA A 79 34.05 -25.47 20.23
CA ALA A 79 33.04 -24.72 20.96
C ALA A 79 32.90 -23.29 20.38
N ALA A 80 32.57 -23.20 19.09
CA ALA A 80 32.08 -21.97 18.50
C ALA A 80 30.69 -21.71 19.10
N SER A 81 30.51 -20.54 19.72
CA SER A 81 29.23 -20.01 20.17
C SER A 81 28.17 -20.36 19.14
N ARG A 82 27.16 -21.16 19.52
CA ARG A 82 26.07 -21.48 18.60
C ARG A 82 25.44 -20.16 18.16
N PRO A 83 25.50 -19.80 16.86
CA PRO A 83 24.92 -18.54 16.42
C PRO A 83 23.42 -18.54 16.75
N VAL A 84 22.90 -17.40 17.23
CA VAL A 84 21.45 -17.25 17.44
C VAL A 84 20.75 -17.58 16.13
N HIS A 85 19.70 -18.40 16.21
CA HIS A 85 18.97 -18.81 15.04
C HIS A 85 18.44 -17.55 14.32
N PRO A 86 18.75 -17.32 13.03
CA PRO A 86 18.41 -16.07 12.35
C PRO A 86 16.92 -15.70 12.44
N GLN A 87 16.01 -16.69 12.35
CA GLN A 87 14.57 -16.47 12.55
C GLN A 87 14.19 -15.82 13.91
N ALA A 88 14.97 -16.03 14.96
CA ALA A 88 14.73 -15.39 16.26
C ALA A 88 15.10 -13.91 16.20
N VAL A 89 16.27 -13.60 15.60
CA VAL A 89 16.72 -12.21 15.40
C VAL A 89 15.71 -11.43 14.55
N LEU A 90 15.28 -12.00 13.42
CA LEU A 90 14.34 -11.34 12.52
C LEU A 90 12.98 -11.04 13.19
N ARG A 91 12.48 -11.98 14.01
CA ARG A 91 11.24 -11.77 14.79
C ARG A 91 11.39 -10.67 15.82
N GLU A 92 12.53 -10.60 16.51
CA GLU A 92 12.78 -9.51 17.45
C GLU A 92 12.94 -8.16 16.74
N VAL A 93 13.53 -8.10 15.55
CA VAL A 93 13.60 -6.85 14.77
C VAL A 93 12.21 -6.36 14.41
N GLU A 94 11.32 -7.24 13.95
CA GLU A 94 9.92 -6.90 13.68
C GLU A 94 9.25 -6.31 14.93
N GLN A 95 9.37 -6.99 16.07
CA GLN A 95 8.76 -6.51 17.31
C GLN A 95 9.37 -5.19 17.80
N PHE A 96 10.69 -5.04 17.69
CA PHE A 96 11.38 -3.80 18.05
C PHE A 96 10.86 -2.62 17.23
N VAL A 97 10.68 -2.80 15.93
CA VAL A 97 10.13 -1.73 15.05
C VAL A 97 8.68 -1.43 15.40
N TYR A 98 7.84 -2.42 15.69
CA TYR A 98 6.46 -2.17 16.17
C TYR A 98 6.42 -1.41 17.49
N ASP A 99 7.36 -1.65 18.39
CA ASP A 99 7.45 -0.95 19.66
C ASP A 99 7.93 0.50 19.46
N LYS A 100 8.83 0.74 18.49
CA LYS A 100 9.41 2.07 18.21
C LYS A 100 8.51 2.96 17.36
N VAL A 101 7.77 2.38 16.42
CA VAL A 101 7.00 3.11 15.42
C VAL A 101 5.51 2.85 15.65
N ARG A 102 4.77 3.88 16.05
CA ARG A 102 3.32 3.77 16.24
C ARG A 102 2.64 3.70 14.87
N TYR A 103 1.65 2.81 14.73
CA TYR A 103 0.88 2.72 13.49
C TYR A 103 0.00 3.96 13.34
N ASP A 104 0.16 4.68 12.24
CA ASP A 104 -0.72 5.78 11.85
C ASP A 104 -0.76 5.89 10.33
N TRP A 105 -1.84 6.40 9.77
CA TRP A 105 -2.01 6.49 8.33
C TRP A 105 -1.39 7.74 7.74
N ASP A 106 -1.01 7.69 6.46
CA ASP A 106 -0.39 8.83 5.77
C ASP A 106 -1.26 10.07 5.65
N TRP A 107 -2.58 9.94 5.71
CA TRP A 107 -3.44 11.13 5.74
C TRP A 107 -3.41 11.84 7.09
N ASN A 108 -3.01 11.16 8.16
CA ASN A 108 -2.78 11.75 9.48
C ASN A 108 -1.34 12.29 9.58
N THR A 109 -0.34 11.50 9.16
CA THR A 109 1.09 11.85 9.28
C THR A 109 1.54 12.81 8.18
N TRP A 110 1.22 12.49 6.92
CA TRP A 110 1.71 13.19 5.73
C TRP A 110 0.61 13.96 4.99
N ASN A 111 -0.61 14.03 5.52
CA ASN A 111 -1.74 14.73 4.91
C ASN A 111 -2.02 14.31 3.44
N VAL A 112 -1.59 13.13 3.01
CA VAL A 112 -1.80 12.59 1.65
C VAL A 112 -2.41 11.20 1.70
N ALA A 113 -2.83 10.66 0.56
CA ALA A 113 -3.47 9.35 0.50
C ALA A 113 -2.52 8.20 0.79
N ASP A 114 -1.28 8.35 0.35
CA ASP A 114 -0.20 7.36 0.46
C ASP A 114 1.12 8.15 0.29
N TYR A 115 2.14 7.87 1.09
CA TYR A 115 3.46 8.47 1.00
C TYR A 115 4.52 7.51 1.52
N LEU A 116 5.52 7.27 0.68
CA LEU A 116 6.69 6.47 1.04
C LEU A 116 7.80 7.44 1.44
N PRO A 117 8.03 7.76 2.73
CA PRO A 117 9.14 8.63 3.13
C PRO A 117 10.48 7.90 3.06
N GLY A 118 11.59 8.63 2.98
CA GLY A 118 12.92 8.06 3.20
C GLY A 118 13.22 7.83 4.69
N VAL A 119 14.21 6.99 5.01
CA VAL A 119 14.60 6.71 6.41
C VAL A 119 14.94 7.97 7.20
N ALA A 120 15.73 8.88 6.62
CA ALA A 120 16.06 10.15 7.27
C ALA A 120 14.82 11.04 7.45
N GLU A 121 13.93 11.10 6.45
CA GLU A 121 12.69 11.88 6.50
C GLU A 121 11.76 11.40 7.62
N LEU A 122 11.71 10.08 7.87
CA LEU A 122 10.99 9.51 9.01
C LEU A 122 11.50 10.05 10.34
N PHE A 123 12.81 9.98 10.58
CA PHE A 123 13.41 10.49 11.81
C PHE A 123 13.25 11.99 11.97
N ASP A 124 13.30 12.76 10.89
CA ASP A 124 13.10 14.20 10.90
C ASP A 124 11.64 14.59 11.19
N ALA A 125 10.67 13.72 10.87
CA ALA A 125 9.26 13.95 11.15
C ALA A 125 8.87 13.65 12.61
N ALA A 126 9.56 12.71 13.28
CA ALA A 126 9.24 12.27 14.65
C ALA A 126 9.05 13.42 15.69
N PRO A 127 9.89 14.48 15.70
CA PRO A 127 9.75 15.58 16.66
C PRO A 127 8.48 16.40 16.49
N SER A 128 7.79 16.29 15.35
CA SER A 128 6.55 17.03 15.10
C SER A 128 5.31 16.37 15.72
N ASP A 129 5.44 15.12 16.19
CA ASP A 129 4.36 14.39 16.83
C ASP A 129 4.19 14.76 18.32
N PRO A 130 2.94 14.88 18.83
CA PRO A 130 2.69 15.29 20.22
C PRO A 130 3.32 14.38 21.28
N ASP A 131 3.49 13.08 20.99
CA ASP A 131 4.13 12.10 21.87
C ASP A 131 5.63 11.90 21.56
N GLY A 132 6.20 12.63 20.60
CA GLY A 132 7.60 12.53 20.18
C GLY A 132 7.98 11.16 19.61
N ARG A 133 7.00 10.34 19.25
CA ARG A 133 7.20 9.00 18.70
C ARG A 133 7.06 9.04 17.19
N LEU A 134 7.84 8.20 16.51
CA LEU A 134 7.65 7.95 15.09
C LEU A 134 6.25 7.38 14.83
N ARG A 135 5.62 7.87 13.78
CA ARG A 135 4.34 7.39 13.28
C ARG A 135 4.42 7.06 11.81
N GLU A 136 4.00 5.85 11.48
CA GLU A 136 3.99 5.37 10.11
C GLU A 136 3.01 4.23 9.93
N ASP A 137 2.64 3.98 8.68
CA ASP A 137 1.82 2.83 8.34
C ASP A 137 2.67 1.57 8.10
N CYS A 138 2.16 0.61 7.33
CA CYS A 138 2.89 -0.60 7.00
C CYS A 138 4.21 -0.33 6.25
N ASP A 139 4.26 0.67 5.39
CA ASP A 139 5.40 0.85 4.49
C ASP A 139 6.61 1.50 5.17
N GLY A 140 6.41 2.52 5.99
CA GLY A 140 7.46 3.15 6.78
C GLY A 140 8.02 2.21 7.85
N ARG A 141 7.15 1.37 8.46
CA ARG A 141 7.59 0.28 9.35
C ARG A 141 8.45 -0.74 8.60
N ALA A 142 8.02 -1.19 7.42
CA ALA A 142 8.78 -2.12 6.59
C ALA A 142 10.13 -1.53 6.16
N LEU A 143 10.14 -0.25 5.79
CA LEU A 143 11.36 0.46 5.39
C LEU A 143 12.38 0.54 6.54
N LEU A 144 11.95 0.90 7.74
CA LEU A 144 12.82 0.98 8.91
C LEU A 144 13.36 -0.40 9.31
N ALA A 145 12.51 -1.44 9.28
CA ALA A 145 12.95 -2.80 9.55
C ALA A 145 13.96 -3.29 8.51
N ALA A 146 13.68 -3.08 7.23
CA ALA A 146 14.61 -3.46 6.16
C ALA A 146 15.95 -2.73 6.29
N SER A 147 15.94 -1.44 6.63
CA SER A 147 17.16 -0.64 6.81
C SER A 147 17.97 -1.05 8.04
N LEU A 148 17.30 -1.36 9.16
CA LEU A 148 17.96 -1.90 10.35
C LEU A 148 18.57 -3.29 10.08
N LEU A 149 17.86 -4.16 9.37
CA LEU A 149 18.36 -5.48 8.97
C LEU A 149 19.54 -5.37 8.01
N ALA A 150 19.46 -4.50 7.00
CA ALA A 150 20.55 -4.23 6.09
C ALA A 150 21.80 -3.74 6.83
N ARG A 151 21.62 -2.87 7.82
CA ARG A 151 22.71 -2.39 8.69
C ARG A 151 23.37 -3.51 9.49
N MET A 152 22.59 -4.48 9.95
CA MET A 152 23.08 -5.68 10.64
C MET A 152 23.67 -6.73 9.68
N GLY A 153 23.72 -6.47 8.37
CA GLY A 153 24.32 -7.33 7.36
C GLY A 153 23.38 -8.33 6.70
N TYR A 154 22.06 -8.20 6.87
CA TYR A 154 21.07 -9.05 6.20
C TYR A 154 20.71 -8.51 4.81
N ASP A 155 20.48 -9.41 3.84
CA ASP A 155 19.95 -9.05 2.52
C ASP A 155 18.42 -8.86 2.60
N ALA A 156 18.00 -7.69 3.10
CA ALA A 156 16.61 -7.31 3.27
C ALA A 156 16.07 -6.57 2.03
N ARG A 157 14.84 -6.89 1.64
CA ARG A 157 14.14 -6.37 0.46
C ARG A 157 12.72 -5.96 0.84
N LEU A 158 12.20 -4.93 0.17
CA LEU A 158 10.80 -4.54 0.29
C LEU A 158 9.93 -5.31 -0.71
N VAL A 159 8.76 -5.74 -0.23
CA VAL A 159 7.74 -6.46 -1.01
C VAL A 159 6.38 -5.83 -0.73
N THR A 160 5.54 -5.73 -1.76
CA THR A 160 4.16 -5.23 -1.60
C THR A 160 3.16 -5.96 -2.49
N ASP A 161 1.91 -5.98 -2.03
CA ASP A 161 0.74 -6.49 -2.76
C ASP A 161 -0.22 -5.36 -3.20
N PHE A 162 0.27 -4.11 -3.23
CA PHE A 162 -0.43 -2.83 -3.41
C PHE A 162 -1.32 -2.37 -2.25
N ARG A 163 -1.35 -3.11 -1.14
CA ARG A 163 -2.18 -2.78 0.03
C ARG A 163 -1.37 -2.75 1.30
N HIS A 164 -0.41 -3.66 1.35
CA HIS A 164 0.48 -3.85 2.46
C HIS A 164 1.91 -3.94 1.92
N MET A 165 2.85 -3.38 2.67
CA MET A 165 4.27 -3.52 2.40
C MET A 165 4.93 -4.25 3.57
N TRP A 166 5.88 -5.13 3.25
CA TRP A 166 6.59 -5.94 4.23
C TRP A 166 8.02 -6.22 3.81
N VAL A 167 8.77 -6.87 4.71
CA VAL A 167 10.19 -7.18 4.51
C VAL A 167 10.37 -8.64 4.17
N ARG A 168 11.18 -8.90 3.15
CA ARG A 168 11.71 -10.23 2.81
C ARG A 168 13.22 -10.23 2.99
N VAL A 169 13.73 -11.18 3.75
CA VAL A 169 15.17 -11.38 3.96
C VAL A 169 15.61 -12.61 3.19
N GLU A 170 16.55 -12.46 2.28
CA GLU A 170 17.11 -13.56 1.48
C GLU A 170 18.26 -14.27 2.22
N HIS A 171 18.59 -15.48 1.78
CA HIS A 171 19.77 -16.23 2.22
C HIS A 171 19.89 -16.49 3.73
N VAL A 172 18.77 -16.61 4.44
CA VAL A 172 18.79 -16.66 5.91
C VAL A 172 19.28 -18.01 6.46
N ALA A 173 18.93 -19.11 5.80
CA ALA A 173 19.39 -20.46 6.16
C ALA A 173 19.33 -21.40 4.95
N PRO A 174 20.11 -22.49 4.92
CA PRO A 174 19.88 -23.58 3.96
C PRO A 174 18.53 -24.23 4.22
N GLY A 175 17.73 -24.39 3.18
CA GLY A 175 16.47 -25.10 3.19
C GLY A 175 16.66 -26.61 3.27
N PRO A 176 15.56 -27.38 3.39
CA PRO A 176 15.60 -28.84 3.41
C PRO A 176 16.27 -29.46 2.17
N ASP A 177 16.24 -28.75 1.04
CA ASP A 177 16.85 -29.11 -0.23
C ASP A 177 18.23 -28.47 -0.45
N GLY A 178 18.79 -27.82 0.58
CA GLY A 178 20.06 -27.09 0.51
C GLY A 178 19.96 -25.73 -0.19
N ARG A 179 18.79 -25.31 -0.67
CA ARG A 179 18.64 -23.99 -1.32
C ARG A 179 18.48 -22.88 -0.27
N PRO A 180 18.94 -21.65 -0.53
CA PRO A 180 18.75 -20.56 0.41
C PRO A 180 17.26 -20.31 0.66
N THR A 181 16.88 -20.25 1.94
CA THR A 181 15.51 -19.90 2.35
C THR A 181 15.39 -18.40 2.54
N ALA A 182 14.27 -17.86 2.05
CA ALA A 182 13.84 -16.51 2.37
C ALA A 182 12.91 -16.54 3.56
N LEU A 183 12.96 -15.50 4.39
CA LEU A 183 12.00 -15.28 5.47
C LEU A 183 11.29 -13.96 5.25
N GLU A 184 10.02 -13.92 5.62
CA GLU A 184 9.19 -12.74 5.50
C GLU A 184 8.71 -12.32 6.88
N LEU A 185 8.73 -11.01 7.10
CA LEU A 185 8.37 -10.37 8.35
C LEU A 185 7.18 -9.47 8.11
N MET A 186 6.62 -8.91 9.17
CA MET A 186 5.59 -7.87 9.09
C MET A 186 4.26 -8.31 8.51
N GLY A 187 3.84 -9.54 8.79
CA GLY A 187 2.54 -10.06 8.33
C GLY A 187 2.45 -10.09 6.80
N PRO A 188 3.22 -10.95 6.12
CA PRO A 188 3.32 -10.94 4.66
C PRO A 188 1.96 -11.12 3.98
N GLY A 189 1.76 -10.35 2.90
CA GLY A 189 0.61 -10.51 2.03
C GLY A 189 0.63 -11.86 1.29
N ARG A 190 -0.55 -12.30 0.83
CA ARG A 190 -0.67 -13.57 0.08
C ARG A 190 -0.06 -13.49 -1.33
N ALA A 191 -0.10 -12.31 -1.94
CA ALA A 191 0.33 -12.08 -3.32
C ALA A 191 1.56 -11.16 -3.33
N LYS A 192 2.59 -11.48 -4.11
CA LYS A 192 3.81 -10.67 -4.22
C LYS A 192 3.78 -9.86 -5.50
N SER A 193 3.01 -8.78 -5.49
CA SER A 193 2.77 -7.99 -6.70
C SER A 193 4.02 -7.25 -7.17
N VAL A 194 4.76 -6.68 -6.23
CA VAL A 194 6.06 -6.06 -6.49
C VAL A 194 7.07 -6.61 -5.49
N VAL A 195 8.17 -7.14 -6.01
CA VAL A 195 9.34 -7.52 -5.23
C VAL A 195 10.48 -6.62 -5.66
N SER A 196 11.03 -5.85 -4.73
CA SER A 196 12.17 -5.02 -5.04
C SER A 196 13.45 -5.86 -5.07
N THR A 197 14.24 -5.74 -6.14
CA THR A 197 15.50 -6.48 -6.31
C THR A 197 16.67 -5.53 -6.50
N ALA A 198 17.91 -6.03 -6.53
CA ALA A 198 19.09 -5.20 -6.80
C ALA A 198 19.05 -4.55 -8.21
N ALA A 199 18.26 -5.09 -9.14
CA ALA A 199 18.07 -4.54 -10.48
C ALA A 199 16.81 -3.65 -10.59
N GLY A 200 16.20 -3.27 -9.46
CA GLY A 200 14.94 -2.55 -9.39
C GLY A 200 13.73 -3.45 -9.15
N ASN A 201 12.54 -2.88 -9.34
CA ASN A 201 11.28 -3.54 -9.00
C ASN A 201 10.88 -4.61 -10.04
N ARG A 202 10.54 -5.81 -9.58
CA ARG A 202 9.95 -6.87 -10.41
C ARG A 202 8.46 -6.99 -10.15
N PHE A 203 7.68 -6.83 -11.21
CA PHE A 203 6.22 -6.85 -11.17
C PHE A 203 5.68 -8.23 -11.56
N ASP A 204 4.83 -8.82 -10.73
CA ASP A 204 4.08 -10.03 -11.09
C ASP A 204 2.70 -9.68 -11.66
N TRP A 205 2.60 -9.70 -12.98
CA TRP A 205 1.37 -9.42 -13.73
C TRP A 205 0.21 -10.36 -13.41
N ARG A 206 0.47 -11.55 -12.86
CA ARG A 206 -0.59 -12.49 -12.46
C ARG A 206 -1.37 -11.98 -11.26
N THR A 207 -0.79 -11.07 -10.48
CA THR A 207 -1.42 -10.48 -9.29
C THR A 207 -2.33 -9.30 -9.61
N LEU A 208 -2.49 -8.91 -10.88
CA LEU A 208 -3.40 -7.83 -11.28
C LEU A 208 -4.87 -8.10 -10.90
N SER A 209 -5.26 -9.36 -10.74
CA SER A 209 -6.59 -9.73 -10.23
C SER A 209 -6.84 -9.27 -8.80
N ASN A 210 -5.78 -8.91 -8.05
CA ASN A 210 -5.86 -8.34 -6.70
C ASN A 210 -6.19 -6.85 -6.71
N LEU A 211 -6.09 -6.16 -7.86
CA LEU A 211 -6.29 -4.70 -7.93
C LEU A 211 -7.64 -4.23 -7.39
N PRO A 212 -8.79 -4.90 -7.63
CA PRO A 212 -10.05 -4.46 -7.04
C PRO A 212 -10.06 -4.53 -5.52
N VAL A 213 -9.42 -5.56 -4.95
CA VAL A 213 -9.27 -5.69 -3.50
C VAL A 213 -8.33 -4.59 -2.99
N ALA A 214 -7.27 -4.26 -3.73
CA ALA A 214 -6.36 -3.18 -3.36
C ALA A 214 -7.01 -1.80 -3.39
N TRP A 215 -7.81 -1.52 -4.42
CA TRP A 215 -8.60 -0.29 -4.48
C TRP A 215 -9.66 -0.26 -3.39
N SER A 216 -10.30 -1.39 -3.11
CA SER A 216 -11.26 -1.51 -2.01
C SER A 216 -10.59 -1.23 -0.67
N PHE A 217 -9.37 -1.72 -0.43
CA PHE A 217 -8.60 -1.40 0.77
C PHE A 217 -8.38 0.11 0.91
N GLY A 218 -7.82 0.77 -0.11
CA GLY A 218 -7.63 2.22 -0.11
C GLY A 218 -8.92 2.98 0.16
N VAL A 219 -10.02 2.61 -0.50
CA VAL A 219 -11.35 3.22 -0.29
C VAL A 219 -11.93 2.91 1.09
N ALA A 220 -11.63 1.77 1.70
CA ALA A 220 -12.15 1.40 3.01
C ALA A 220 -11.48 2.21 4.13
N VAL A 221 -10.16 2.42 4.02
CA VAL A 221 -9.37 3.06 5.08
C VAL A 221 -9.30 4.58 4.93
N PHE A 222 -9.37 5.10 3.71
CA PHE A 222 -9.18 6.51 3.44
C PHE A 222 -10.35 7.39 3.97
N PRO A 223 -10.10 8.66 4.34
CA PRO A 223 -11.11 9.50 4.97
C PRO A 223 -12.31 9.74 4.07
N TRP A 224 -13.49 9.36 4.58
CA TRP A 224 -14.77 9.44 3.86
C TRP A 224 -15.01 10.81 3.20
N GLY A 225 -14.67 11.91 3.89
CA GLY A 225 -14.86 13.26 3.38
C GLY A 225 -14.05 13.58 2.11
N ARG A 226 -12.80 13.10 2.03
CA ARG A 226 -11.96 13.27 0.83
C ARG A 226 -12.51 12.47 -0.34
N GLU A 227 -12.92 11.23 -0.09
CA GLU A 227 -13.56 10.39 -1.11
C GLU A 227 -14.87 10.98 -1.62
N ALA A 228 -15.70 11.52 -0.73
CA ALA A 228 -16.97 12.14 -1.09
C ALA A 228 -16.77 13.30 -2.08
N ILE A 229 -15.69 14.09 -1.94
CA ILE A 229 -15.33 15.16 -2.88
C ILE A 229 -15.00 14.57 -4.26
N VAL A 230 -14.16 13.54 -4.32
CA VAL A 230 -13.79 12.87 -5.58
C VAL A 230 -15.03 12.25 -6.25
N PHE A 231 -15.85 11.54 -5.48
CA PHE A 231 -17.09 10.93 -5.96
C PHE A 231 -18.07 11.98 -6.50
N ALA A 232 -18.38 13.03 -5.72
CA ALA A 232 -19.30 14.08 -6.14
C ALA A 232 -18.80 14.79 -7.41
N THR A 233 -17.50 15.06 -7.50
CA THR A 233 -16.88 15.65 -8.70
C THR A 233 -17.08 14.75 -9.92
N LEU A 234 -16.81 13.44 -9.81
CA LEU A 234 -17.05 12.49 -10.89
C LEU A 234 -18.51 12.53 -11.37
N MET A 235 -19.46 12.49 -10.43
CA MET A 235 -20.89 12.52 -10.74
C MET A 235 -21.28 13.81 -11.48
N ILE A 236 -20.87 14.98 -10.96
CA ILE A 236 -21.14 16.29 -11.57
C ILE A 236 -20.56 16.36 -12.99
N LEU A 237 -19.31 15.89 -13.18
CA LEU A 237 -18.65 15.93 -14.48
C LEU A 237 -19.27 14.97 -15.49
N LEU A 238 -19.78 13.81 -15.07
CA LEU A 238 -20.50 12.92 -15.98
C LEU A 238 -21.89 13.48 -16.34
N MET A 239 -22.48 14.29 -15.46
CA MET A 239 -23.76 14.93 -15.68
C MET A 239 -23.75 16.00 -16.78
N HIS A 240 -24.92 16.22 -17.38
CA HIS A 240 -25.17 17.22 -18.42
C HIS A 240 -26.51 17.91 -18.13
N ARG A 241 -26.61 19.23 -18.29
CA ARG A 241 -27.80 20.01 -17.89
C ARG A 241 -29.12 19.54 -18.53
N ARG A 242 -29.05 18.97 -19.74
CA ARG A 242 -30.21 18.45 -20.51
C ARG A 242 -30.44 16.95 -20.35
N MET A 243 -29.71 16.29 -19.45
CA MET A 243 -29.91 14.86 -19.20
C MET A 243 -31.23 14.61 -18.47
N SER A 244 -31.88 13.48 -18.76
CA SER A 244 -33.03 12.99 -18.00
C SER A 244 -32.70 12.87 -16.51
N ARG A 245 -33.52 13.49 -15.65
CA ARG A 245 -33.39 13.41 -14.20
C ARG A 245 -33.42 11.96 -13.69
N ARG A 246 -34.24 11.10 -14.30
CA ARG A 246 -34.31 9.67 -13.94
C ARG A 246 -32.97 8.97 -14.20
N ALA A 247 -32.36 9.20 -15.37
CA ALA A 247 -31.07 8.61 -15.69
C ALA A 247 -29.96 9.12 -14.77
N ALA A 248 -30.00 10.40 -14.40
CA ALA A 248 -29.07 10.97 -13.44
C ALA A 248 -29.20 10.30 -12.06
N VAL A 249 -30.42 10.22 -11.51
CA VAL A 249 -30.68 9.58 -10.20
C VAL A 249 -30.25 8.12 -10.21
N VAL A 250 -30.65 7.34 -11.22
CA VAL A 250 -30.27 5.92 -11.33
C VAL A 250 -28.75 5.76 -11.41
N GLY A 251 -28.09 6.56 -12.24
CA GLY A 251 -26.64 6.49 -12.40
C GLY A 251 -25.87 6.84 -11.12
N VAL A 252 -26.30 7.88 -10.41
CA VAL A 252 -25.70 8.29 -9.13
C VAL A 252 -25.94 7.22 -8.04
N LEU A 253 -27.17 6.71 -7.91
CA LEU A 253 -27.48 5.69 -6.92
C LEU A 253 -26.70 4.38 -7.15
N LEU A 254 -26.57 3.94 -8.41
CA LEU A 254 -25.74 2.78 -8.75
C LEU A 254 -24.27 3.01 -8.40
N ALA A 255 -23.71 4.17 -8.77
CA ALA A 255 -22.33 4.48 -8.47
C ALA A 255 -22.07 4.61 -6.95
N PHE A 256 -23.02 5.19 -6.22
CA PHE A 256 -22.95 5.34 -4.76
C PHE A 256 -23.03 3.99 -4.05
N ALA A 257 -23.94 3.11 -4.48
CA ALA A 257 -24.00 1.74 -3.99
C ALA A 257 -22.69 0.99 -4.25
N GLY A 258 -22.11 1.15 -5.44
CA GLY A 258 -20.82 0.55 -5.78
C GLY A 258 -19.66 1.07 -4.93
N TRP A 259 -19.63 2.38 -4.65
CA TRP A 259 -18.65 2.96 -3.73
C TRP A 259 -18.81 2.40 -2.30
N HIS A 260 -20.03 2.24 -1.80
CA HIS A 260 -20.27 1.58 -0.53
C HIS A 260 -19.82 0.11 -0.51
N PHE A 261 -20.07 -0.65 -1.57
CA PHE A 261 -19.56 -2.02 -1.68
C PHE A 261 -18.03 -2.07 -1.69
N LEU A 262 -17.36 -1.12 -2.35
CA LEU A 262 -15.89 -0.99 -2.27
C LEU A 262 -15.42 -0.73 -0.84
N ARG A 263 -16.10 0.14 -0.06
CA ARG A 263 -15.76 0.34 1.36
C ARG A 263 -15.98 -0.91 2.21
N MET A 264 -16.97 -1.74 1.88
CA MET A 264 -17.26 -3.00 2.57
C MET A 264 -16.40 -4.17 2.09
N GLY A 265 -15.61 -3.99 1.02
CA GLY A 265 -14.70 -5.02 0.51
C GLY A 265 -13.51 -5.27 1.44
N VAL A 266 -13.27 -4.38 2.40
CA VAL A 266 -12.34 -4.57 3.50
C VAL A 266 -12.99 -4.07 4.78
N VAL A 267 -13.11 -4.94 5.78
CA VAL A 267 -13.69 -4.58 7.08
C VAL A 267 -12.64 -4.79 8.17
N SER A 268 -12.49 -3.80 9.05
CA SER A 268 -11.69 -3.98 10.27
C SER A 268 -12.41 -4.94 11.20
N VAL A 269 -11.80 -6.08 11.51
CA VAL A 269 -12.35 -7.05 12.46
C VAL A 269 -11.77 -6.90 13.86
N GLY A 270 -11.00 -5.83 14.09
CA GLY A 270 -10.40 -5.49 15.37
C GLY A 270 -8.95 -5.03 15.24
N GLN A 271 -8.38 -4.62 16.36
CA GLN A 271 -6.96 -4.30 16.47
C GLN A 271 -6.18 -5.56 16.88
N VAL A 272 -5.14 -5.94 16.13
CA VAL A 272 -4.27 -7.08 16.45
C VAL A 272 -3.01 -6.56 17.14
N GLY A 273 -3.15 -6.24 18.42
CA GLY A 273 -2.03 -5.80 19.26
C GLY A 273 -1.26 -4.59 18.70
N MET A 274 0.07 -4.69 18.71
CA MET A 274 1.00 -3.64 18.24
C MET A 274 1.23 -3.66 16.71
N ALA A 275 0.86 -4.76 16.05
CA ALA A 275 1.07 -4.98 14.62
C ALA A 275 0.10 -4.17 13.74
N GLY A 276 -1.02 -3.69 14.30
CA GLY A 276 -1.99 -2.85 13.60
C GLY A 276 -3.41 -3.43 13.64
N TYR A 277 -4.12 -3.33 12.51
CA TYR A 277 -5.51 -3.77 12.37
C TYR A 277 -5.60 -5.14 11.69
N ALA A 278 -6.50 -6.01 12.15
CA ALA A 278 -6.90 -7.18 11.37
C ALA A 278 -7.94 -6.76 10.34
N TRP A 279 -7.70 -7.15 9.10
CA TRP A 279 -8.60 -6.88 7.99
C TRP A 279 -9.20 -8.18 7.49
N GLN A 280 -10.53 -8.21 7.38
CA GLN A 280 -11.20 -9.26 6.64
C GLN A 280 -11.47 -8.76 5.23
N GLU A 281 -10.86 -9.45 4.28
CA GLU A 281 -11.01 -9.17 2.86
C GLU A 281 -12.28 -9.84 2.31
N ARG A 282 -13.00 -9.09 1.47
CA ARG A 282 -14.21 -9.53 0.78
C ARG A 282 -14.08 -9.25 -0.72
N PRO A 283 -13.35 -10.10 -1.47
CA PRO A 283 -13.13 -9.88 -2.90
C PRO A 283 -14.43 -9.82 -3.69
N ASP A 284 -15.46 -10.56 -3.27
CA ASP A 284 -16.83 -10.51 -3.79
C ASP A 284 -17.40 -9.08 -3.76
N MET A 285 -17.26 -8.38 -2.63
CA MET A 285 -17.75 -7.01 -2.46
C MET A 285 -16.90 -6.00 -3.23
N ALA A 286 -15.59 -6.20 -3.30
CA ALA A 286 -14.70 -5.36 -4.09
C ALA A 286 -15.05 -5.39 -5.59
N TRP A 287 -15.23 -6.59 -6.15
CA TRP A 287 -15.64 -6.77 -7.55
C TRP A 287 -17.06 -6.25 -7.82
N LEU A 288 -18.01 -6.54 -6.93
CA LEU A 288 -19.38 -6.03 -7.04
C LEU A 288 -19.41 -4.51 -7.01
N GLY A 289 -18.64 -3.90 -6.10
CA GLY A 289 -18.53 -2.45 -5.99
C GLY A 289 -17.97 -1.79 -7.24
N LEU A 290 -16.89 -2.35 -7.79
CA LEU A 290 -16.33 -1.89 -9.06
C LEU A 290 -17.35 -1.99 -10.20
N ALA A 291 -18.08 -3.12 -10.30
CA ALA A 291 -19.11 -3.29 -11.33
C ALA A 291 -20.21 -2.24 -11.21
N TYR A 292 -20.69 -1.95 -10.00
CA TYR A 292 -21.74 -0.94 -9.77
C TYR A 292 -21.27 0.49 -10.07
N VAL A 293 -20.04 0.84 -9.70
CA VAL A 293 -19.42 2.13 -10.06
C VAL A 293 -19.37 2.29 -11.59
N LEU A 294 -18.90 1.27 -12.30
CA LEU A 294 -18.82 1.28 -13.77
C LEU A 294 -20.21 1.36 -14.42
N LEU A 295 -21.19 0.61 -13.92
CA LEU A 295 -22.58 0.66 -14.41
C LEU A 295 -23.19 2.05 -14.20
N GLY A 296 -23.05 2.64 -13.01
CA GLY A 296 -23.53 3.99 -12.72
C GLY A 296 -22.89 5.03 -13.63
N CYS A 297 -21.56 4.99 -13.80
CA CYS A 297 -20.83 5.85 -14.72
C CYS A 297 -21.29 5.66 -16.17
N GLY A 298 -21.52 4.41 -16.60
CA GLY A 298 -22.01 4.07 -17.94
C GLY A 298 -23.40 4.63 -18.23
N VAL A 299 -24.32 4.57 -17.27
CA VAL A 299 -25.67 5.18 -17.36
C VAL A 299 -25.55 6.68 -17.55
N LEU A 300 -24.78 7.36 -16.69
CA LEU A 300 -24.57 8.81 -16.75
C LEU A 300 -23.93 9.21 -18.09
N TRP A 301 -22.87 8.51 -18.51
CA TRP A 301 -22.18 8.77 -19.76
C TRP A 301 -23.10 8.62 -20.98
N ARG A 302 -23.86 7.52 -21.07
CA ARG A 302 -24.78 7.27 -22.19
C ARG A 302 -25.89 8.32 -22.26
N ALA A 303 -26.49 8.66 -21.13
CA ALA A 303 -27.55 9.67 -21.06
C ALA A 303 -27.02 11.08 -21.37
N SER A 304 -25.83 11.41 -20.88
CA SER A 304 -25.09 12.64 -21.19
C SER A 304 -24.74 12.74 -22.70
N ARG A 305 -24.39 11.63 -23.35
CA ARG A 305 -24.14 11.59 -24.80
C ARG A 305 -25.43 11.78 -25.61
N ARG A 306 -26.54 11.14 -25.21
CA ARG A 306 -27.85 11.34 -25.84
C ARG A 306 -28.33 12.79 -25.74
N ALA A 307 -28.22 13.40 -24.56
CA ALA A 307 -28.61 14.79 -24.32
C ALA A 307 -27.79 15.81 -25.14
N ARG A 308 -26.57 15.45 -25.55
CA ARG A 308 -25.73 16.27 -26.45
C ARG A 308 -26.15 16.12 -27.91
N ARG A 309 -26.51 14.89 -28.34
CA ARG A 309 -26.95 14.62 -29.72
C ARG A 309 -28.31 15.25 -30.05
N GLY A 310 -29.23 15.31 -29.07
CA GLY A 310 -30.53 15.96 -29.26
C GLY A 310 -30.46 17.48 -29.51
N ASN A 311 -29.26 18.09 -29.48
CA ASN A 311 -29.05 19.51 -29.77
C ASN A 311 -28.45 19.76 -31.15
N LEU A 312 -28.20 18.72 -31.94
CA LEU A 312 -27.85 18.96 -33.33
C LEU A 312 -29.09 19.57 -33.99
N PRO A 313 -28.97 20.75 -34.63
CA PRO A 313 -30.06 21.31 -35.40
C PRO A 313 -30.59 20.23 -36.33
N ALA A 314 -31.91 20.13 -36.47
CA ALA A 314 -32.47 19.29 -37.52
C ALA A 314 -31.75 19.67 -38.83
N PRO A 315 -31.26 18.70 -39.62
CA PRO A 315 -30.63 19.02 -40.89
C PRO A 315 -31.60 19.92 -41.66
N ASP A 316 -31.11 21.10 -42.03
CA ASP A 316 -31.92 22.14 -42.64
C ASP A 316 -32.51 21.57 -43.93
N SER A 317 -33.82 21.29 -43.93
CA SER A 317 -34.50 20.66 -45.06
C SER A 317 -34.53 21.55 -46.29
N SER A 318 -34.11 22.81 -46.17
CA SER A 318 -34.04 23.79 -47.26
C SER A 318 -32.90 23.55 -48.26
N SER A 319 -31.89 22.73 -47.95
CA SER A 319 -30.77 22.49 -48.88
C SER A 319 -30.96 21.33 -49.86
N VAL A 320 -32.06 20.57 -49.77
CA VAL A 320 -32.29 19.39 -50.65
C VAL A 320 -33.11 19.74 -51.91
N THR A 321 -33.82 20.87 -51.93
CA THR A 321 -34.69 21.23 -53.06
C THR A 321 -33.97 21.95 -54.20
N GLN A 322 -32.74 22.45 -54.00
CA GLN A 322 -32.05 23.27 -55.02
C GLN A 322 -31.22 22.50 -56.07
N SER A 323 -31.11 21.16 -55.99
CA SER A 323 -30.28 20.39 -56.95
C SER A 323 -31.07 19.43 -57.85
N ARG A 324 -32.38 19.65 -58.04
CA ARG A 324 -33.22 18.79 -58.89
C ARG A 324 -33.85 19.47 -60.12
N GLU A 325 -33.45 20.70 -60.43
CA GLU A 325 -33.93 21.46 -61.60
C GLU A 325 -32.82 21.86 -62.59
N GLY A 326 -31.72 21.09 -62.67
CA GLY A 326 -30.65 21.29 -63.65
C GLY A 326 -30.49 20.11 -64.59
#